data_AF-A0A848ZT31-F1
#
_entry.id   AF-A0A848ZT31-F1
#
_cell.length_a   1.000
_cell.length_b   1.000
_cell.length_c   1.000
_cell.angle_alpha   90.00
_cell.angle_beta   90.00
_cell.angle_gamma   90.00
#
_symmetry.space_group_name_H-M   'P 1'
#
loop_
_entity.id
_entity.type
_entity.pdbx_description
1 polymer ?
#
loop_
_entity_poly.entity_id
_entity_poly.type
_entity_poly.pdbx_seq_one_letter_code
_entity_poly.pdbx_strand_id
1 'polypeptide(L)'
;MKHPKRMVGTIRLVVLLLFPLSLLAQNEPLKLFTSCNCDKNYIRQELNFTSHVRDKALANVTLFVYDIINGSGGRTYKLEFEGYGHYEGIS
;
A
#
# COMPACT_ATOMS: atom_id res chain seq x y z
N MET A 1 0.80 17.29 54.14
CA MET A 1 1.28 18.14 53.02
C MET A 1 2.02 17.25 52.01
N LYS A 2 1.44 16.97 50.84
CA LYS A 2 1.97 16.02 49.84
C LYS A 2 2.78 16.82 48.80
N HIS A 3 4.09 16.57 48.71
CA HIS A 3 5.02 17.36 47.90
C HIS A 3 4.72 17.28 46.37
N PRO A 4 4.56 18.42 45.67
CA PRO A 4 4.16 18.48 44.25
C PRO A 4 5.24 17.99 43.27
N LYS A 5 6.51 17.89 43.69
CA LYS A 5 7.64 17.44 42.84
C LYS A 5 7.53 15.97 42.42
N ARG A 6 6.85 15.13 43.20
CA ARG A 6 6.69 13.70 42.93
C ARG A 6 5.69 13.42 41.79
N MET A 7 4.78 14.36 41.53
CA MET A 7 3.73 14.28 40.50
C MET A 7 4.25 14.64 39.10
N VAL A 8 5.19 15.59 39.02
CA VAL A 8 5.78 16.02 37.74
C VAL A 8 6.73 14.96 37.16
N GLY A 9 7.51 14.28 38.01
CA GLY A 9 8.40 13.20 37.59
C GLY A 9 7.65 11.96 37.05
N THR A 10 6.48 11.67 37.61
CA THR A 10 5.62 10.57 37.14
C THR A 10 5.00 10.87 35.78
N ILE A 11 4.56 12.12 35.54
CA ILE A 11 4.03 12.53 34.22
C ILE A 11 5.10 12.40 33.12
N ARG A 12 6.34 12.85 33.38
CA ARG A 12 7.43 12.72 32.40
C ARG A 12 7.75 11.25 32.05
N LEU A 13 7.74 10.37 33.04
CA LEU A 13 7.98 8.95 32.85
C LEU A 13 6.86 8.28 32.03
N VAL A 14 5.60 8.65 32.28
CA VAL A 14 4.44 8.14 31.53
C VAL A 14 4.47 8.58 30.06
N VAL A 15 4.81 9.85 29.78
CA VAL A 15 4.94 10.35 28.40
C VAL A 15 6.05 9.62 27.64
N LEU A 16 7.19 9.36 28.29
CA LEU A 16 8.31 8.62 27.69
C LEU A 16 7.95 7.16 27.37
N LEU A 17 7.14 6.52 28.22
CA LEU A 17 6.67 5.14 28.04
C LEU A 17 5.56 4.99 26.98
N LEU A 18 4.79 6.05 26.73
CA LEU A 18 3.69 6.03 25.75
C LEU A 18 4.12 6.44 24.33
N PHE A 19 5.28 7.10 24.16
CA PHE A 19 5.81 7.52 22.87
C PHE A 19 6.01 6.39 21.82
N PRO A 20 6.50 5.17 22.15
CA PRO A 20 6.73 4.14 21.14
C PRO A 20 5.45 3.53 20.55
N LEU A 21 4.28 3.76 21.15
CA LEU A 21 2.99 3.27 20.61
C LEU A 21 2.65 3.90 19.25
N SER A 22 3.11 5.13 19.01
CA SER A 22 2.94 5.86 17.76
C SER A 22 3.66 5.19 16.57
N LEU A 23 4.67 4.37 16.84
CA LEU A 23 5.47 3.69 15.82
C LEU A 23 4.82 2.39 15.32
N LEU A 24 3.73 1.95 15.96
CA LEU A 24 2.98 0.75 15.56
C LEU A 24 1.93 1.00 14.47
N ALA A 25 1.84 2.22 13.95
CA ALA A 25 1.04 2.52 12.75
C ALA A 25 1.73 1.92 11.51
N GLN A 26 1.72 0.60 11.40
CA GLN A 26 2.20 -0.08 10.21
C GLN A 26 1.26 0.23 9.06
N ASN A 27 1.81 0.77 7.97
CA ASN A 27 1.07 1.06 6.76
C ASN A 27 0.63 -0.28 6.15
N GLU A 28 -0.68 -0.49 5.97
CA GLU A 28 -1.14 -1.67 5.25
C GLU A 28 -0.57 -1.66 3.82
N PRO A 29 -0.08 -2.81 3.31
CA PRO A 29 0.42 -2.88 1.95
C PRO A 29 -0.71 -2.59 0.96
N LEU A 30 -0.39 -1.81 -0.08
CA LEU A 30 -1.33 -1.45 -1.14
C LEU A 30 -1.99 -2.71 -1.73
N LYS A 31 -3.33 -2.77 -1.74
CA LYS A 31 -4.07 -3.87 -2.36
C LYS A 31 -4.11 -3.68 -3.87
N LEU A 32 -3.39 -4.50 -4.61
CA LEU A 32 -3.25 -4.42 -6.06
C LEU A 32 -4.05 -5.54 -6.73
N PHE A 33 -4.94 -5.17 -7.65
CA PHE A 33 -5.55 -6.11 -8.59
C PHE A 33 -4.86 -5.97 -9.95
N THR A 34 -4.42 -7.08 -10.55
CA THR A 34 -3.78 -7.08 -11.88
C THR A 34 -4.69 -7.72 -12.93
N SER A 35 -5.11 -6.89 -13.89
CA SER A 35 -5.87 -7.28 -15.08
C SER A 35 -4.93 -7.36 -16.28
N CYS A 36 -4.48 -8.58 -16.59
CA CYS A 36 -3.61 -8.85 -17.73
C CYS A 36 -3.86 -10.24 -18.31
N ASN A 37 -3.48 -10.43 -19.57
CA ASN A 37 -3.24 -11.74 -20.17
C ASN A 37 -1.74 -12.08 -20.09
N CYS A 38 -1.21 -12.15 -18.87
CA CYS A 38 0.22 -12.30 -18.57
C CYS A 38 0.45 -13.26 -17.39
N ASP A 39 1.71 -13.61 -17.11
CA ASP A 39 2.05 -14.41 -15.93
C ASP A 39 1.86 -13.60 -14.65
N LYS A 40 0.71 -13.79 -14.01
CA LYS A 40 0.39 -13.12 -12.75
C LYS A 40 1.28 -13.56 -11.59
N ASN A 41 1.93 -14.72 -11.64
CA ASN A 41 2.87 -15.14 -10.59
C ASN A 41 4.16 -14.37 -10.68
N TYR A 42 4.66 -14.11 -11.90
CA TYR A 42 5.80 -13.23 -12.11
C TYR A 42 5.52 -11.83 -11.54
N ILE A 43 4.36 -11.24 -11.85
CA ILE A 43 3.95 -9.95 -11.28
C ILE A 43 3.89 -9.99 -9.74
N ARG A 44 3.41 -11.08 -9.14
CA ARG A 44 3.38 -11.25 -7.68
C ARG A 44 4.76 -11.31 -7.05
N GLN A 45 5.69 -11.99 -7.71
CA GLN A 45 7.06 -12.15 -7.24
C GLN A 45 7.83 -10.83 -7.31
N GLU A 46 7.71 -10.10 -8.43
CA GLU A 46 8.40 -8.83 -8.62
C GLU A 46 7.76 -7.69 -7.82
N LEU A 47 6.43 -7.67 -7.68
CA LEU A 47 5.69 -6.67 -6.89
C LEU A 47 5.34 -7.20 -5.49
N ASN A 48 6.29 -7.83 -4.81
CA ASN A 48 6.10 -8.47 -3.50
C ASN A 48 5.81 -7.50 -2.33
N PHE A 49 5.96 -6.20 -2.55
CA PHE A 49 5.65 -5.14 -1.60
C PHE A 49 4.17 -4.72 -1.61
N THR A 50 3.38 -5.28 -2.54
CA THR A 50 1.92 -5.06 -2.63
C THR A 50 1.15 -6.30 -2.17
N SER A 51 -0.06 -6.09 -1.66
CA SER A 51 -0.99 -7.19 -1.37
C SER A 51 -1.79 -7.51 -2.63
N HIS A 52 -1.52 -8.65 -3.25
CA HIS A 52 -2.19 -9.04 -4.49
C HIS A 52 -3.57 -9.62 -4.21
N VAL A 53 -4.62 -8.88 -4.59
CA VAL A 53 -6.00 -9.32 -4.41
C VAL A 53 -6.53 -10.01 -5.67
N ARG A 54 -7.38 -11.02 -5.48
CA ARG A 54 -8.01 -11.76 -6.58
C ARG A 54 -9.27 -11.05 -7.10
N ASP A 55 -9.97 -10.34 -6.23
CA ASP A 55 -11.19 -9.61 -6.55
C ASP A 55 -10.88 -8.13 -6.72
N LYS A 56 -11.35 -7.53 -7.83
CA LYS A 56 -11.18 -6.11 -8.14
C LYS A 56 -11.84 -5.24 -7.06
N ALA A 57 -12.96 -5.68 -6.49
CA ALA A 57 -13.71 -4.91 -5.47
C ALA A 57 -12.93 -4.73 -4.15
N LEU A 58 -11.89 -5.53 -3.91
CA LEU A 58 -11.04 -5.43 -2.72
C LEU A 58 -9.76 -4.62 -2.96
N ALA A 59 -9.57 -4.10 -4.17
CA ALA A 59 -8.35 -3.42 -4.57
C ALA A 59 -8.36 -1.94 -4.18
N ASN A 60 -7.19 -1.44 -3.80
CA ASN A 60 -6.92 0.00 -3.72
C ASN A 60 -6.56 0.56 -5.09
N VAL A 61 -5.82 -0.21 -5.89
CA VAL A 61 -5.41 0.14 -7.25
C VAL A 61 -5.60 -1.07 -8.16
N THR A 62 -6.14 -0.85 -9.36
CA THR A 62 -6.11 -1.82 -10.46
C THR A 62 -5.01 -1.45 -11.44
N LEU A 63 -4.14 -2.42 -11.76
CA LEU A 63 -3.19 -2.35 -12.86
C LEU A 63 -3.76 -3.09 -14.06
N PHE A 64 -3.94 -2.39 -15.18
CA PHE A 64 -4.26 -2.97 -16.47
C PHE A 64 -2.99 -3.09 -17.31
N VAL A 65 -2.72 -4.28 -17.84
CA VAL A 65 -1.60 -4.54 -18.74
C VAL A 65 -2.14 -5.00 -20.08
N TYR A 66 -1.94 -4.17 -21.10
CA TYR A 66 -2.31 -4.47 -22.47
C TYR A 66 -1.07 -4.86 -23.27
N ASP A 67 -1.14 -6.01 -23.94
CA ASP A 67 -0.16 -6.46 -24.93
C ASP A 67 -0.72 -6.22 -26.33
N ILE A 68 -0.16 -5.23 -27.01
CA ILE A 68 -0.65 -4.76 -28.31
C ILE A 68 0.39 -5.16 -29.37
N ILE A 69 -0.05 -5.90 -30.39
CA ILE A 69 0.77 -6.21 -31.56
C ILE A 69 0.70 -5.04 -32.54
N ASN A 70 1.86 -4.56 -32.95
CA ASN A 70 1.99 -3.39 -33.80
C ASN A 70 1.93 -3.83 -35.28
N GLY A 71 1.50 -2.95 -36.18
CA GLY A 71 1.46 -3.25 -37.62
C GLY A 71 2.82 -3.57 -38.25
N SER A 72 3.92 -3.20 -37.60
CA SER A 72 5.30 -3.54 -38.01
C SER A 72 5.81 -4.88 -37.46
N GLY A 73 5.00 -5.64 -36.72
CA GLY A 73 5.40 -6.88 -36.05
C GLY A 73 6.06 -6.69 -34.69
N GLY A 74 6.18 -5.44 -34.21
CA GLY A 74 6.58 -5.14 -32.83
C GLY A 74 5.48 -5.40 -31.80
N ARG A 75 5.83 -5.21 -30.53
CA ARG A 75 4.87 -5.24 -29.40
C ARG A 75 4.95 -3.94 -28.62
N THR A 76 3.80 -3.43 -28.22
CA THR A 76 3.66 -2.31 -27.30
C THR A 76 2.92 -2.78 -26.06
N TYR A 77 3.55 -2.61 -24.90
CA TYR A 77 2.90 -2.82 -23.61
C TYR A 77 2.35 -1.49 -23.11
N LYS A 78 1.05 -1.45 -22.82
CA LYS A 78 0.42 -0.30 -22.16
C LYS A 78 0.06 -0.69 -20.74
N LEU A 79 0.52 0.11 -19.78
CA LEU A 79 0.20 -0.02 -18.36
C LEU A 79 -0.71 1.13 -17.98
N GLU A 80 -1.88 0.82 -17.41
CA GLU A 80 -2.81 1.82 -16.89
C GLU A 80 -3.13 1.51 -15.43
N PHE A 81 -3.32 2.55 -14.64
CA PHE A 81 -3.67 2.43 -13.23
C PHE A 81 -5.05 3.03 -13.01
N GLU A 82 -5.83 2.42 -12.12
CA GLU A 82 -7.12 2.95 -11.68
C GLU A 82 -7.16 2.84 -10.16
N GLY A 83 -7.10 3.97 -9.47
CA GLY A 83 -7.16 4.03 -8.02
C GLY A 83 -8.58 4.17 -7.46
N TYR A 84 -8.81 3.60 -6.28
CA TYR A 84 -10.10 3.60 -5.57
C TYR A 84 -9.98 4.19 -4.16
N GLY A 85 -11.04 4.83 -3.68
CA GLY A 85 -11.10 5.43 -2.36
C GLY A 85 -10.02 6.49 -2.17
N HIS A 86 -9.09 6.26 -1.24
CA HIS A 86 -8.01 7.22 -0.97
C HIS A 86 -6.99 7.37 -2.13
N TYR A 87 -7.08 6.51 -3.14
CA TYR A 87 -6.23 6.50 -4.33
C TYR A 87 -6.94 7.05 -5.58
N GLU A 88 -8.15 7.59 -5.43
CA GLU A 88 -8.86 8.25 -6.53
C GLU A 88 -8.00 9.36 -7.16
N GLY A 89 -8.05 9.47 -8.48
CA GLY A 89 -7.22 10.41 -9.26
C GLY A 89 -5.88 9.85 -9.74
N ILE A 90 -5.52 8.61 -9.36
CA ILE A 90 -4.43 7.87 -10.01
C ILE A 90 -4.96 7.28 -11.33
N SER A 91 -4.40 7.75 -12.46
CA SER A 91 -4.67 7.29 -13.83
C SER A 91 -3.42 7.31 -14.71
#